data_AF-A0A8J3JA90-F1
#
_entry.id   AF-A0A8J3JA90-F1
#
_cell.length_a   1.000
_cell.length_b   1.000
_cell.length_c   1.000
_cell.angle_alpha   90.00
_cell.angle_beta   90.00
_cell.angle_gamma   90.00
#
_symmetry.space_group_name_H-M   'P 1'
#
loop_
_entity.id
_entity.type
_entity.pdbx_description
1 polymer ?
#
loop_
_entity_poly.entity_id
_entity_poly.type
_entity_poly.pdbx_seq_one_letter_code
_entity_poly.pdbx_strand_id
1 'polypeptide(L)'
;MSGQARVSGRGRHRIVRTGLAVLLGAVAALVTTAPAVAGDGPAGFWYGTDSTTITISGGAPYREPVIGGSYGGYVGMLGNWANLTGCNKIVVWSTTDAARAATNRGTYHLGVGVGGYYFMGGPGVDPHYDGTTTEAYAWGARQAAQALADAASRHVTYPVLFADIEIPGHSPSYTPADDNGWNSVYTSPCSGVVRTGFVPVTVDRAVLNGFAGYVTGHSAYRAGVYSAPDIWASIFGSGSASLIPNTYEWTYESFTGSLTHHPYGWCLSGTSTCAHFFGGQTSSSRYALMWQWSGGGGSRNGYGDFDQIDAARTP
;
A
#
# COMPACT_ATOMS: atom_id res chain seq x y z
N MET A 1 -36.13 -64.86 -9.45
CA MET A 1 -37.31 -64.57 -10.29
C MET A 1 -37.06 -63.20 -10.92
N SER A 2 -36.42 -63.13 -12.08
CA SER A 2 -36.99 -63.29 -13.43
C SER A 2 -37.74 -62.03 -13.89
N GLY A 3 -37.28 -61.40 -14.98
CA GLY A 3 -38.05 -60.38 -15.69
C GLY A 3 -37.24 -59.43 -16.57
N GLN A 4 -36.76 -59.92 -17.73
CA GLN A 4 -36.37 -59.09 -18.87
C GLN A 4 -37.61 -58.49 -19.56
N ALA A 5 -37.50 -57.29 -20.15
CA ALA A 5 -38.10 -57.01 -21.46
C ALA A 5 -37.45 -55.78 -22.14
N ARG A 6 -37.00 -55.97 -23.39
CA ARG A 6 -36.56 -54.96 -24.37
C ARG A 6 -37.77 -54.42 -25.15
N VAL A 7 -37.72 -53.15 -25.58
CA VAL A 7 -38.25 -52.60 -26.86
C VAL A 7 -37.43 -51.33 -27.18
N SER A 8 -36.47 -51.29 -28.12
CA SER A 8 -36.54 -51.07 -29.58
C SER A 8 -37.31 -49.83 -30.06
N GLY A 9 -36.58 -48.80 -30.50
CA GLY A 9 -37.14 -47.65 -31.23
C GLY A 9 -36.06 -46.86 -31.96
N ARG A 10 -35.80 -47.20 -33.23
CA ARG A 10 -34.93 -46.43 -34.15
C ARG A 10 -35.71 -45.25 -34.73
N GLY A 11 -35.32 -44.03 -34.39
CA GLY A 11 -35.71 -42.80 -35.09
C GLY A 11 -34.49 -42.18 -35.78
N ARG A 12 -34.41 -42.26 -37.11
CA ARG A 12 -33.39 -41.57 -37.92
C ARG A 12 -33.84 -40.13 -38.16
N HIS A 13 -33.19 -39.15 -37.53
CA HIS A 13 -33.29 -37.75 -37.93
C HIS A 13 -32.03 -37.35 -38.70
N ARG A 14 -32.22 -37.02 -39.99
CA ARG A 14 -31.24 -36.31 -40.81
C ARG A 14 -31.08 -34.90 -40.24
N ILE A 15 -29.92 -34.60 -39.68
CA ILE A 15 -29.51 -33.22 -39.37
C ILE A 15 -28.78 -32.68 -40.61
N VAL A 16 -29.43 -31.72 -41.27
CA VAL A 16 -28.83 -30.86 -42.29
C VAL A 16 -27.83 -29.95 -41.59
N ARG A 17 -26.54 -30.09 -41.91
CA ARG A 17 -25.49 -29.16 -41.47
C ARG A 17 -25.48 -27.96 -42.41
N THR A 18 -26.18 -26.90 -42.02
CA THR A 18 -26.01 -25.57 -42.63
C THR A 18 -24.82 -24.91 -41.94
N GLY A 19 -23.72 -24.74 -42.68
CA GLY A 19 -22.53 -24.05 -42.18
C GLY A 19 -22.79 -22.56 -42.04
N LEU A 20 -22.82 -22.08 -40.79
CA LEU A 20 -22.77 -20.66 -40.48
C LEU A 20 -21.30 -20.29 -40.22
N ALA A 21 -20.68 -19.63 -41.20
CA ALA A 21 -19.36 -19.03 -41.02
C ALA A 21 -19.50 -17.81 -40.11
N VAL A 22 -19.04 -17.92 -38.86
CA VAL A 22 -18.93 -16.79 -37.93
C VAL A 22 -17.67 -16.01 -38.30
N LEU A 23 -17.85 -14.85 -38.95
CA LEU A 23 -16.81 -13.85 -39.11
C LEU A 23 -16.51 -13.24 -37.73
N LEU A 24 -15.43 -13.72 -37.08
CA LEU A 24 -14.80 -13.05 -35.94
C LEU A 24 -14.15 -11.75 -36.45
N GLY A 25 -14.90 -10.66 -36.42
CA GLY A 25 -14.35 -9.31 -36.55
C GLY A 25 -13.52 -8.99 -35.31
N ALA A 26 -12.19 -9.05 -35.45
CA ALA A 26 -11.27 -8.53 -34.44
C ALA A 26 -11.42 -7.01 -34.40
N VAL A 27 -12.21 -6.50 -33.44
CA VAL A 27 -12.17 -5.08 -33.08
C VAL A 27 -10.87 -4.89 -32.31
N ALA A 28 -9.82 -4.47 -33.00
CA ALA A 28 -8.60 -3.98 -32.36
C ALA A 28 -8.97 -2.68 -31.62
N ALA A 29 -9.21 -2.79 -30.31
CA ALA A 29 -9.27 -1.62 -29.45
C ALA A 29 -7.89 -0.94 -29.52
N LEU A 30 -7.82 0.22 -30.15
CA LEU A 30 -6.68 1.12 -30.06
C LEU A 30 -6.57 1.52 -28.58
N VAL A 31 -5.70 0.84 -27.83
CA VAL A 31 -5.27 1.30 -26.51
C VAL A 31 -4.47 2.57 -26.76
N THR A 32 -5.13 3.72 -26.67
CA THR A 32 -4.46 5.01 -26.64
C THR A 32 -3.70 5.08 -25.32
N THR A 33 -2.41 4.76 -25.36
CA THR A 33 -1.49 5.01 -24.25
C THR A 33 -1.51 6.52 -23.99
N ALA A 34 -1.89 6.92 -22.77
CA ALA A 34 -1.75 8.31 -22.37
C ALA A 34 -0.30 8.76 -22.61
N PRO A 35 -0.07 9.99 -23.12
CA PRO A 35 1.30 10.49 -23.27
C PRO A 35 1.97 10.45 -21.90
N ALA A 36 3.21 9.92 -21.87
CA ALA A 36 4.05 10.00 -20.69
C ALA A 36 4.16 11.45 -20.23
N VAL A 37 3.87 11.70 -18.96
CA VAL A 37 4.18 12.98 -18.32
C VAL A 37 5.70 13.14 -18.34
N ALA A 38 6.25 14.35 -18.42
CA ALA A 38 7.70 14.55 -18.40
C ALA A 38 8.32 13.83 -17.17
N GLY A 39 9.29 12.94 -17.39
CA GLY A 39 9.89 12.10 -16.34
C GLY A 39 9.28 10.70 -16.20
N ASP A 40 8.01 10.51 -16.60
CA ASP A 40 7.29 9.24 -16.60
C ASP A 40 7.71 8.35 -17.77
N GLY A 41 7.96 7.07 -17.52
CA GLY A 41 8.34 6.13 -18.56
C GLY A 41 8.35 4.71 -18.01
N PRO A 42 7.59 3.74 -18.53
CA PRO A 42 6.48 3.93 -19.46
C PRO A 42 5.35 4.74 -18.80
N ALA A 43 4.51 5.36 -19.62
CA ALA A 43 3.36 6.14 -19.14
C ALA A 43 2.48 5.35 -18.19
N GLY A 44 1.98 6.02 -17.15
CA GLY A 44 1.03 5.43 -16.20
C GLY A 44 1.44 5.57 -14.74
N PHE A 45 2.58 6.21 -14.46
CA PHE A 45 2.98 6.51 -13.09
C PHE A 45 2.79 7.99 -12.76
N TRP A 46 2.39 8.22 -11.52
CA TRP A 46 2.44 9.53 -10.89
C TRP A 46 3.58 9.56 -9.90
N TYR A 47 4.20 10.73 -9.76
CA TYR A 47 5.22 10.94 -8.75
C TYR A 47 4.60 11.65 -7.56
N GLY A 48 5.07 11.33 -6.37
CA GLY A 48 4.50 11.84 -5.16
C GLY A 48 5.49 11.79 -4.02
N THR A 49 4.97 12.13 -2.87
CA THR A 49 5.72 12.14 -1.62
C THR A 49 4.79 11.66 -0.52
N ASP A 50 5.37 11.20 0.56
CA ASP A 50 4.74 10.95 1.83
C ASP A 50 5.24 11.94 2.89
N SER A 51 4.67 11.90 4.09
CA SER A 51 5.27 12.57 5.24
C SER A 51 5.53 14.11 5.05
N THR A 52 6.69 14.68 5.40
CA THR A 52 6.87 16.15 5.50
C THR A 52 8.08 16.73 4.77
N THR A 53 8.64 16.04 3.77
CA THR A 53 10.07 16.25 3.52
C THR A 53 10.43 16.99 2.24
N ILE A 54 9.48 17.35 1.37
CA ILE A 54 9.82 17.92 0.06
C ILE A 54 9.33 19.36 -0.14
N THR A 55 10.25 20.22 -0.58
CA THR A 55 9.91 21.60 -0.97
C THR A 55 9.45 21.65 -2.42
N ILE A 56 8.14 21.61 -2.63
CA ILE A 56 7.53 21.92 -3.92
C ILE A 56 7.48 23.45 -4.08
N SER A 57 8.02 23.97 -5.19
CA SER A 57 8.10 25.41 -5.45
C SER A 57 7.30 25.82 -6.70
N GLY A 58 7.02 27.12 -6.82
CA GLY A 58 6.26 27.67 -7.95
C GLY A 58 4.74 27.65 -7.76
N GLY A 59 4.02 27.94 -8.85
CA GLY A 59 2.55 27.94 -8.91
C GLY A 59 1.98 26.67 -9.53
N ALA A 60 0.68 26.45 -9.36
CA ALA A 60 -0.02 25.31 -9.95
C ALA A 60 -0.07 25.40 -11.50
N PRO A 61 -0.06 24.27 -12.24
CA PRO A 61 0.04 22.89 -11.73
C PRO A 61 1.42 22.61 -11.13
N TYR A 62 1.43 22.04 -9.94
CA TYR A 62 2.65 21.78 -9.17
C TYR A 62 3.47 20.65 -9.79
N ARG A 63 4.78 20.75 -9.66
CA ARG A 63 5.73 19.78 -10.21
C ARG A 63 6.59 19.20 -9.11
N GLU A 64 6.96 17.94 -9.31
CA GLU A 64 7.93 17.26 -8.48
C GLU A 64 9.30 17.97 -8.59
N PRO A 65 9.95 18.31 -7.47
CA PRO A 65 11.25 18.94 -7.51
C PRO A 65 12.33 17.94 -7.92
N VAL A 66 13.44 18.44 -8.45
CA VAL A 66 14.60 17.65 -8.93
C VAL A 66 14.32 16.79 -10.16
N ILE A 67 13.37 15.86 -10.09
CA ILE A 67 13.08 14.89 -11.15
C ILE A 67 12.14 15.45 -12.23
N GLY A 68 11.40 16.52 -11.91
CA GLY A 68 10.40 17.09 -12.79
C GLY A 68 9.11 16.26 -12.83
N GLY A 69 8.30 16.45 -13.87
CA GLY A 69 6.96 15.83 -13.93
C GLY A 69 5.92 16.50 -13.04
N SER A 70 4.69 16.01 -13.12
CA SER A 70 3.59 16.55 -12.31
C SER A 70 3.65 15.96 -10.91
N TYR A 71 3.51 16.80 -9.90
CA TYR A 71 3.32 16.32 -8.52
C TYR A 71 1.94 15.68 -8.41
N GLY A 72 1.91 14.36 -8.39
CA GLY A 72 0.71 13.56 -8.58
C GLY A 72 0.10 13.00 -7.30
N GLY A 73 0.85 12.87 -6.21
CA GLY A 73 0.28 12.31 -4.98
C GLY A 73 0.97 12.80 -3.72
N TYR A 74 0.20 12.88 -2.65
CA TYR A 74 0.69 13.06 -1.29
C TYR A 74 0.13 11.96 -0.40
N VAL A 75 0.95 11.22 0.37
CA VAL A 75 0.47 10.19 1.30
C VAL A 75 1.00 10.44 2.71
N GLY A 76 0.27 11.16 3.57
CA GLY A 76 0.79 11.54 4.89
C GLY A 76 0.44 10.59 6.04
N MET A 77 1.17 10.71 7.17
CA MET A 77 0.81 10.04 8.41
C MET A 77 -0.48 10.63 8.96
N LEU A 78 -1.53 9.82 9.04
CA LEU A 78 -2.82 10.21 9.62
C LEU A 78 -2.77 10.20 11.14
N GLY A 79 -2.08 9.20 11.69
CA GLY A 79 -1.95 8.93 13.10
C GLY A 79 -1.02 7.75 13.33
N ASN A 80 -0.88 7.35 14.58
CA ASN A 80 -0.03 6.23 14.97
C ASN A 80 -0.54 5.56 16.25
N TRP A 81 -0.15 4.30 16.43
CA TRP A 81 -0.51 3.50 17.61
C TRP A 81 -0.15 4.19 18.93
N ALA A 82 0.98 4.91 18.97
CA ALA A 82 1.48 5.52 20.21
C ALA A 82 0.56 6.64 20.70
N ASN A 83 -0.01 7.42 19.79
CA ASN A 83 -1.03 8.42 20.11
C ASN A 83 -2.33 7.78 20.57
N LEU A 84 -2.75 6.67 19.95
CA LEU A 84 -3.92 5.90 20.37
C LEU A 84 -3.77 5.34 21.81
N THR A 85 -2.54 5.10 22.25
CA THR A 85 -2.22 4.68 23.62
C THR A 85 -1.84 5.84 24.56
N GLY A 86 -1.95 7.09 24.11
CA GLY A 86 -1.75 8.28 24.96
C GLY A 86 -0.30 8.75 25.12
N CYS A 87 0.62 8.31 24.25
CA CYS A 87 2.03 8.69 24.33
C CYS A 87 2.38 10.06 23.74
N ASN A 88 1.44 10.74 23.07
CA ASN A 88 1.59 12.10 22.51
C ASN A 88 2.85 12.25 21.63
N LYS A 89 2.92 11.43 20.58
CA LYS A 89 4.00 11.37 19.60
C LYS A 89 3.67 12.15 18.34
N ILE A 90 4.71 12.45 17.57
CA ILE A 90 4.59 13.22 16.33
C ILE A 90 3.67 12.53 15.33
N VAL A 91 2.92 13.33 14.57
CA VAL A 91 2.22 12.91 13.35
C VAL A 91 2.82 13.68 12.20
N VAL A 92 3.36 12.94 11.22
CA VAL A 92 4.12 13.51 10.12
C VAL A 92 3.18 13.78 8.94
N TRP A 93 2.54 14.95 8.96
CA TRP A 93 1.59 15.39 7.94
C TRP A 93 1.93 16.80 7.42
N SER A 94 2.00 16.95 6.10
CA SER A 94 2.18 18.22 5.39
C SER A 94 0.85 18.71 4.83
N THR A 95 0.24 19.68 5.51
CA THR A 95 -0.98 20.36 5.00
C THR A 95 -0.70 21.03 3.66
N THR A 96 0.51 21.53 3.45
CA THR A 96 0.92 22.21 2.22
C THR A 96 0.95 21.25 1.04
N ASP A 97 1.60 20.08 1.19
CA ASP A 97 1.76 19.15 0.08
C ASP A 97 0.47 18.38 -0.20
N ALA A 98 -0.31 18.07 0.85
CA ALA A 98 -1.68 17.60 0.70
C ALA A 98 -2.53 18.58 -0.14
N ALA A 99 -2.48 19.88 0.16
CA ALA A 99 -3.23 20.89 -0.61
C ALA A 99 -2.75 21.01 -2.06
N ARG A 100 -1.45 20.84 -2.31
CA ARG A 100 -0.85 20.86 -3.66
C ARG A 100 -1.29 19.64 -4.48
N ALA A 101 -1.24 18.44 -3.90
CA ALA A 101 -1.73 17.22 -4.54
C ALA A 101 -3.24 17.30 -4.81
N ALA A 102 -4.02 17.82 -3.86
CA ALA A 102 -5.45 18.07 -4.03
C ALA A 102 -5.73 19.06 -5.17
N THR A 103 -4.96 20.14 -5.26
CA THR A 103 -5.10 21.15 -6.33
C THR A 103 -4.81 20.54 -7.70
N ASN A 104 -3.69 19.81 -7.83
CA ASN A 104 -3.34 19.14 -9.08
C ASN A 104 -4.41 18.14 -9.51
N ARG A 105 -4.93 17.33 -8.58
CA ARG A 105 -5.99 16.36 -8.86
C ARG A 105 -7.31 17.03 -9.24
N GLY A 106 -7.76 17.98 -8.42
CA GLY A 106 -9.09 18.57 -8.53
C GLY A 106 -9.23 19.61 -9.63
N THR A 107 -8.19 20.41 -9.87
CA THR A 107 -8.24 21.53 -10.83
C THR A 107 -7.63 21.17 -12.18
N TYR A 108 -6.53 20.41 -12.18
CA TYR A 108 -5.75 20.13 -13.39
C TYR A 108 -5.90 18.69 -13.88
N HIS A 109 -6.61 17.84 -13.14
CA HIS A 109 -6.78 16.41 -13.43
C HIS A 109 -5.44 15.66 -13.53
N LEU A 110 -4.44 16.09 -12.74
CA LEU A 110 -3.13 15.48 -12.65
C LEU A 110 -3.00 14.74 -11.32
N GLY A 111 -2.52 13.51 -11.35
CA GLY A 111 -2.26 12.76 -10.12
C GLY A 111 -3.42 11.94 -9.57
N VAL A 112 -3.15 11.36 -8.40
CA VAL A 112 -4.07 10.58 -7.56
C VAL A 112 -4.61 11.36 -6.36
N GLY A 113 -4.00 12.51 -6.03
CA GLY A 113 -4.46 13.39 -4.95
C GLY A 113 -3.89 13.00 -3.57
N VAL A 114 -4.74 13.10 -2.54
CA VAL A 114 -4.32 12.97 -1.13
C VAL A 114 -4.63 11.58 -0.60
N GLY A 115 -3.61 10.82 -0.24
CA GLY A 115 -3.68 9.57 0.49
C GLY A 115 -3.28 9.72 1.95
N GLY A 116 -3.31 8.61 2.68
CA GLY A 116 -2.80 8.56 4.04
C GLY A 116 -2.44 7.16 4.49
N TYR A 117 -1.55 7.10 5.46
CA TYR A 117 -1.16 5.88 6.15
C TYR A 117 -1.33 6.05 7.66
N TYR A 118 -1.44 4.93 8.37
CA TYR A 118 -1.45 4.89 9.83
C TYR A 118 -0.27 4.05 10.32
N PHE A 119 0.61 4.65 11.13
CA PHE A 119 1.80 3.96 11.66
C PHE A 119 1.37 2.94 12.70
N MET A 120 1.38 1.67 12.31
CA MET A 120 0.80 0.56 13.06
C MET A 120 1.72 0.10 14.18
N GLY A 121 1.10 -0.26 15.30
CA GLY A 121 1.73 -1.02 16.36
C GLY A 121 1.30 -2.47 16.26
N GLY A 122 2.26 -3.38 16.39
CA GLY A 122 1.98 -4.80 16.58
C GLY A 122 1.26 -5.06 17.91
N PRO A 123 0.90 -6.32 18.18
CA PRO A 123 0.14 -6.68 19.38
C PRO A 123 0.95 -6.41 20.67
N GLY A 124 2.28 -6.42 20.60
CA GLY A 124 3.14 -6.22 21.76
C GLY A 124 3.11 -4.80 22.37
N VAL A 125 2.48 -3.83 21.71
CA VAL A 125 2.20 -2.49 22.27
C VAL A 125 0.72 -2.27 22.61
N ASP A 126 -0.14 -3.28 22.45
CA ASP A 126 -1.52 -3.21 22.96
C ASP A 126 -1.50 -3.24 24.50
N PRO A 127 -2.07 -2.24 25.20
CA PRO A 127 -2.28 -2.28 26.65
C PRO A 127 -3.01 -3.53 27.17
N HIS A 128 -3.73 -4.23 26.28
CA HIS A 128 -4.55 -5.41 26.57
C HIS A 128 -3.96 -6.72 26.06
N TYR A 129 -2.68 -6.73 25.64
CA TYR A 129 -2.03 -7.92 25.10
C TYR A 129 -2.23 -9.17 25.97
N ASP A 130 -2.88 -10.19 25.38
CA ASP A 130 -3.07 -11.51 25.98
C ASP A 130 -2.45 -12.65 25.15
N GLY A 131 -1.86 -12.31 24.00
CA GLY A 131 -1.20 -13.26 23.09
C GLY A 131 -2.15 -14.06 22.21
N THR A 132 -3.44 -13.72 22.16
CA THR A 132 -4.42 -14.38 21.30
C THR A 132 -4.61 -13.65 19.98
N THR A 133 -5.00 -14.38 18.94
CA THR A 133 -5.31 -13.78 17.64
C THR A 133 -6.59 -12.95 17.68
N THR A 134 -7.54 -13.25 18.57
CA THR A 134 -8.78 -12.49 18.73
C THR A 134 -8.51 -11.09 19.28
N GLU A 135 -7.69 -11.00 20.32
CA GLU A 135 -7.27 -9.73 20.92
C GLU A 135 -6.46 -8.90 19.91
N ALA A 136 -5.44 -9.49 19.29
CA ALA A 136 -4.66 -8.82 18.26
C ALA A 136 -5.50 -8.35 17.05
N TYR A 137 -6.53 -9.11 16.65
CA TYR A 137 -7.48 -8.66 15.63
C TYR A 137 -8.26 -7.42 16.09
N ALA A 138 -8.75 -7.42 17.33
CA ALA A 138 -9.44 -6.25 17.90
C ALA A 138 -8.50 -5.03 17.99
N TRP A 139 -7.21 -5.24 18.29
CA TRP A 139 -6.20 -4.19 18.27
C TRP A 139 -6.06 -3.54 16.88
N GLY A 140 -5.91 -4.37 15.84
CA GLY A 140 -5.85 -3.90 14.45
C GLY A 140 -7.11 -3.13 14.04
N ALA A 141 -8.28 -3.64 14.43
CA ALA A 141 -9.56 -2.96 14.16
C ALA A 141 -9.66 -1.60 14.86
N ARG A 142 -9.16 -1.48 16.09
CA ARG A 142 -9.13 -0.20 16.83
C ARG A 142 -8.22 0.82 16.16
N GLN A 143 -7.05 0.41 15.70
CA GLN A 143 -6.15 1.26 14.93
C GLN A 143 -6.79 1.73 13.61
N ALA A 144 -7.47 0.83 12.89
CA ALA A 144 -8.23 1.19 11.69
C ALA A 144 -9.37 2.17 11.95
N ALA A 145 -10.09 2.03 13.06
CA ALA A 145 -11.14 2.97 13.44
C ALA A 145 -10.60 4.39 13.62
N GLN A 146 -9.44 4.52 14.29
CA GLN A 146 -8.76 5.80 14.44
C GLN A 146 -8.26 6.33 13.10
N ALA A 147 -7.63 5.47 12.29
CA ALA A 147 -7.14 5.84 10.96
C ALA A 147 -8.25 6.39 10.05
N LEU A 148 -9.44 5.79 10.07
CA LEU A 148 -10.60 6.27 9.30
C LEU A 148 -11.11 7.63 9.79
N ALA A 149 -11.16 7.84 11.11
CA ALA A 149 -11.53 9.13 11.67
C ALA A 149 -10.53 10.24 11.28
N ASP A 150 -9.23 9.91 11.32
CA ASP A 150 -8.15 10.80 10.92
C ASP A 150 -8.10 11.07 9.41
N ALA A 151 -8.43 10.08 8.58
CA ALA A 151 -8.57 10.23 7.13
C ALA A 151 -9.72 11.18 6.78
N ALA A 152 -10.86 11.03 7.46
CA ALA A 152 -12.02 11.89 7.27
C ALA A 152 -11.74 13.35 7.65
N SER A 153 -11.04 13.58 8.78
CA SER A 153 -10.70 14.94 9.23
C SER A 153 -9.69 15.64 8.32
N ARG A 154 -8.89 14.88 7.56
CA ARG A 154 -7.88 15.38 6.61
C ARG A 154 -8.34 15.38 5.16
N HIS A 155 -9.59 15.01 4.89
CA HIS A 155 -10.16 14.92 3.54
C HIS A 155 -9.33 14.05 2.58
N VAL A 156 -8.87 12.89 3.07
CA VAL A 156 -8.16 11.91 2.24
C VAL A 156 -9.06 11.43 1.09
N THR A 157 -8.58 11.59 -0.15
CA THR A 157 -9.33 11.24 -1.36
C THR A 157 -8.85 9.96 -2.04
N TYR A 158 -7.63 9.53 -1.78
CA TYR A 158 -7.05 8.34 -2.38
C TYR A 158 -7.76 7.08 -1.88
N PRO A 159 -8.17 6.13 -2.74
CA PRO A 159 -9.06 5.03 -2.36
C PRO A 159 -8.41 3.91 -1.55
N VAL A 160 -7.12 4.02 -1.23
CA VAL A 160 -6.39 3.03 -0.42
C VAL A 160 -5.90 3.71 0.87
N LEU A 161 -6.19 3.08 2.01
CA LEU A 161 -5.70 3.47 3.32
C LEU A 161 -4.63 2.47 3.75
N PHE A 162 -3.41 2.95 3.99
CA PHE A 162 -2.26 2.09 4.26
C PHE A 162 -2.06 1.84 5.76
N ALA A 163 -1.90 0.57 6.12
CA ALA A 163 -1.23 0.16 7.35
C ALA A 163 0.28 0.26 7.12
N ASP A 164 0.91 1.22 7.77
CA ASP A 164 2.37 1.35 7.78
C ASP A 164 2.91 0.38 8.85
N ILE A 165 3.57 -0.69 8.40
CA ILE A 165 4.09 -1.77 9.22
C ILE A 165 5.60 -1.82 9.04
N GLU A 166 6.30 -1.27 10.03
CA GLU A 166 7.75 -1.19 10.02
C GLU A 166 8.35 -1.58 11.38
N ILE A 167 9.63 -1.96 11.37
CA ILE A 167 10.45 -1.96 12.59
C ILE A 167 11.18 -0.63 12.64
N PRO A 168 10.95 0.21 13.67
CA PRO A 168 11.64 1.46 13.87
C PRO A 168 13.15 1.37 13.65
N GLY A 169 13.62 2.08 12.62
CA GLY A 169 14.97 2.62 12.66
C GLY A 169 15.08 3.70 13.74
N HIS A 170 16.30 4.08 14.10
CA HIS A 170 16.55 5.23 14.98
C HIS A 170 16.26 6.55 14.22
N SER A 171 14.98 6.86 14.01
CA SER A 171 14.50 8.05 13.30
C SER A 171 13.49 8.81 14.17
N PRO A 172 13.94 9.48 15.26
CA PRO A 172 13.05 10.10 16.25
C PRO A 172 12.18 11.24 15.71
N SER A 173 12.48 11.75 14.51
CA SER A 173 11.65 12.74 13.81
C SER A 173 10.48 12.15 13.02
N TYR A 174 10.43 10.82 12.88
CA TYR A 174 9.46 10.11 12.05
C TYR A 174 8.78 8.98 12.81
N THR A 175 9.59 8.18 13.51
CA THR A 175 9.09 7.05 14.29
C THR A 175 8.40 7.55 15.57
N PRO A 176 7.14 7.14 15.82
CA PRO A 176 6.40 7.55 17.02
C PRO A 176 7.10 7.17 18.34
N ALA A 177 7.66 5.96 18.44
CA ALA A 177 8.38 5.50 19.62
C ALA A 177 9.39 4.40 19.24
N ASP A 178 10.35 4.12 20.12
CA ASP A 178 11.29 3.01 19.95
C ASP A 178 10.58 1.65 20.02
N ASP A 179 9.41 1.61 20.66
CA ASP A 179 8.51 0.47 20.66
C ASP A 179 7.86 0.30 19.27
N ASN A 180 7.53 -0.94 18.91
CA ASN A 180 6.75 -1.21 17.70
C ASN A 180 5.73 -2.33 17.89
N GLY A 181 5.93 -3.21 18.87
CA GLY A 181 5.01 -4.30 19.19
C GLY A 181 5.07 -5.48 18.23
N TRP A 182 5.87 -5.40 17.18
CA TRP A 182 6.19 -6.49 16.27
C TRP A 182 7.35 -7.29 16.86
N ASN A 183 7.22 -8.62 16.90
CA ASN A 183 8.21 -9.53 17.49
C ASN A 183 8.49 -9.36 19.00
N SER A 184 8.06 -8.27 19.66
CA SER A 184 8.34 -8.00 21.07
C SER A 184 7.14 -7.40 21.78
N VAL A 185 6.89 -7.88 23.00
CA VAL A 185 5.88 -7.38 23.92
C VAL A 185 6.54 -6.46 24.93
N TYR A 186 5.99 -5.27 25.11
CA TYR A 186 6.52 -4.26 26.02
C TYR A 186 5.80 -4.29 27.36
N THR A 187 6.46 -3.77 28.40
CA THR A 187 5.89 -3.69 29.76
C THR A 187 4.72 -2.71 29.86
N SER A 188 4.76 -1.65 29.06
CA SER A 188 3.66 -0.72 28.80
C SER A 188 3.92 0.00 27.47
N PRO A 189 2.90 0.58 26.83
CA PRO A 189 3.10 1.37 25.62
C PRO A 189 4.13 2.48 25.82
N CYS A 190 5.05 2.63 24.86
CA CYS A 190 6.10 3.64 24.81
C CYS A 190 7.13 3.57 25.95
N SER A 191 7.30 2.40 26.57
CA SER A 191 8.22 2.25 27.70
C SER A 191 9.66 1.99 27.27
N GLY A 192 9.89 1.47 26.06
CA GLY A 192 11.20 0.99 25.62
C GLY A 192 11.64 -0.31 26.31
N VAL A 193 10.84 -0.85 27.24
CA VAL A 193 11.23 -2.00 28.08
C VAL A 193 10.46 -3.24 27.64
N VAL A 194 11.18 -4.12 26.95
CA VAL A 194 10.67 -5.41 26.47
C VAL A 194 10.38 -6.35 27.66
N ARG A 195 9.14 -6.82 27.75
CA ARG A 195 8.70 -7.89 28.66
C ARG A 195 8.96 -9.27 28.06
N THR A 196 8.78 -9.42 26.74
CA THR A 196 8.97 -10.70 26.03
C THR A 196 9.48 -10.41 24.63
N GLY A 197 10.63 -10.96 24.24
CA GLY A 197 11.23 -10.76 22.93
C GLY A 197 10.69 -11.66 21.82
N PHE A 198 9.42 -12.08 21.93
CA PHE A 198 8.77 -12.92 20.93
C PHE A 198 7.26 -12.66 20.89
N VAL A 199 6.73 -12.57 19.67
CA VAL A 199 5.30 -12.64 19.35
C VAL A 199 5.14 -13.69 18.25
N PRO A 200 4.18 -14.64 18.35
CA PRO A 200 3.94 -15.57 17.26
C PRO A 200 3.46 -14.83 16.00
N VAL A 201 4.00 -15.17 14.83
CA VAL A 201 3.65 -14.54 13.54
C VAL A 201 2.16 -14.55 13.21
N THR A 202 1.40 -15.53 13.74
CA THR A 202 -0.05 -15.60 13.58
C THR A 202 -0.79 -14.53 14.38
N VAL A 203 -0.23 -14.10 15.52
CA VAL A 203 -0.75 -13.02 16.35
C VAL A 203 -0.42 -11.67 15.71
N ASP A 204 0.81 -11.47 15.24
CA ASP A 204 1.17 -10.29 14.44
C ASP A 204 0.25 -10.15 13.21
N ARG A 205 0.04 -11.27 12.49
CA ARG A 205 -0.84 -11.28 11.32
C ARG A 205 -2.29 -10.93 11.66
N ALA A 206 -2.76 -11.29 12.86
CA ALA A 206 -4.12 -10.97 13.27
C ALA A 206 -4.35 -9.46 13.37
N VAL A 207 -3.34 -8.66 13.77
CA VAL A 207 -3.42 -7.20 13.76
C VAL A 207 -3.69 -6.66 12.36
N LEU A 208 -2.92 -7.09 11.36
CA LEU A 208 -3.15 -6.67 9.98
C LEU A 208 -4.54 -7.10 9.46
N ASN A 209 -4.96 -8.33 9.78
CA ASN A 209 -6.28 -8.81 9.39
C ASN A 209 -7.40 -7.98 10.03
N GLY A 210 -7.23 -7.58 11.29
CA GLY A 210 -8.14 -6.69 12.02
C GLY A 210 -8.25 -5.33 11.37
N PHE A 211 -7.10 -4.73 11.05
CA PHE A 211 -7.04 -3.44 10.35
C PHE A 211 -7.73 -3.51 9.00
N ALA A 212 -7.33 -4.44 8.14
CA ALA A 212 -7.88 -4.57 6.80
C ALA A 212 -9.37 -4.91 6.80
N GLY A 213 -9.81 -5.78 7.71
CA GLY A 213 -11.22 -6.15 7.88
C GLY A 213 -12.07 -4.96 8.32
N TYR A 214 -11.56 -4.15 9.26
CA TYR A 214 -12.29 -2.97 9.72
C TYR A 214 -12.37 -1.89 8.65
N VAL A 215 -11.25 -1.55 7.99
CA VAL A 215 -11.22 -0.56 6.90
C VAL A 215 -12.24 -0.90 5.82
N THR A 216 -12.21 -2.14 5.32
CA THR A 216 -13.08 -2.56 4.21
C THR A 216 -14.54 -2.78 4.63
N GLY A 217 -14.79 -3.09 5.92
CA GLY A 217 -16.13 -3.26 6.46
C GLY A 217 -16.84 -1.95 6.86
N HIS A 218 -16.11 -0.86 7.09
CA HIS A 218 -16.65 0.39 7.65
C HIS A 218 -16.41 1.62 6.76
N SER A 219 -15.84 1.45 5.57
CA SER A 219 -15.56 2.56 4.66
C SER A 219 -15.57 2.12 3.19
N ALA A 220 -15.41 3.09 2.29
CA ALA A 220 -15.18 2.81 0.87
C ALA A 220 -13.70 2.53 0.53
N TYR A 221 -12.78 2.73 1.48
CA TYR A 221 -11.36 2.50 1.25
C TYR A 221 -11.05 1.02 1.10
N ARG A 222 -10.04 0.74 0.28
CA ARG A 222 -9.34 -0.54 0.27
C ARG A 222 -8.21 -0.51 1.30
N ALA A 223 -7.89 -1.68 1.84
CA ALA A 223 -6.73 -1.83 2.70
C ALA A 223 -5.45 -1.90 1.85
N GLY A 224 -4.46 -1.11 2.23
CA GLY A 224 -3.09 -1.19 1.74
C GLY A 224 -2.13 -1.48 2.88
N VAL A 225 -0.91 -1.90 2.54
CA VAL A 225 0.21 -2.04 3.47
C VAL A 225 1.42 -1.34 2.90
N TYR A 226 2.10 -0.60 3.76
CA TYR A 226 3.43 -0.06 3.51
C TYR A 226 4.45 -0.81 4.38
N SER A 227 5.53 -1.33 3.77
CA SER A 227 6.61 -2.09 4.43
C SER A 227 7.78 -2.29 3.44
N ALA A 228 8.87 -2.89 3.90
CA ALA A 228 9.89 -3.50 3.07
C ALA A 228 9.85 -5.04 3.10
N PRO A 229 10.30 -5.74 2.06
CA PRO A 229 10.50 -7.19 2.03
C PRO A 229 11.26 -7.77 3.22
N ASP A 230 12.38 -7.17 3.63
CA ASP A 230 13.20 -7.67 4.74
C ASP A 230 12.49 -7.52 6.09
N ILE A 231 11.89 -6.35 6.34
CA ILE A 231 11.08 -6.05 7.52
C ILE A 231 9.86 -6.96 7.56
N TRP A 232 9.16 -7.09 6.44
CA TRP A 232 7.98 -7.95 6.32
C TRP A 232 8.30 -9.40 6.64
N ALA A 233 9.39 -9.93 6.09
CA ALA A 233 9.86 -11.28 6.39
C ALA A 233 10.29 -11.43 7.86
N SER A 234 10.85 -10.38 8.47
CA SER A 234 11.25 -10.41 9.88
C SER A 234 10.06 -10.45 10.85
N ILE A 235 8.89 -9.93 10.47
CA ILE A 235 7.67 -9.90 11.29
C ILE A 235 6.79 -11.13 10.99
N PHE A 236 6.52 -11.42 9.72
CA PHE A 236 5.53 -12.43 9.32
C PHE A 236 6.15 -13.74 8.83
N GLY A 237 7.48 -13.81 8.72
CA GLY A 237 8.20 -14.95 8.18
C GLY A 237 7.99 -15.16 6.68
N SER A 238 8.24 -16.38 6.20
CA SER A 238 8.05 -16.81 4.81
C SER A 238 6.83 -17.71 4.60
N GLY A 239 6.07 -17.98 5.67
CA GLY A 239 4.89 -18.84 5.64
C GLY A 239 3.63 -18.12 5.15
N SER A 240 2.47 -18.77 5.30
CA SER A 240 1.18 -18.20 4.86
C SER A 240 0.82 -16.89 5.56
N ALA A 241 1.32 -16.64 6.77
CA ALA A 241 1.09 -15.40 7.51
C ALA A 241 1.63 -14.16 6.77
N SER A 242 2.68 -14.31 5.95
CA SER A 242 3.25 -13.20 5.20
C SER A 242 2.48 -12.87 3.92
N LEU A 243 1.58 -13.73 3.44
CA LEU A 243 0.89 -13.50 2.16
C LEU A 243 -0.22 -12.45 2.28
N ILE A 244 -0.29 -11.50 1.34
CA ILE A 244 -1.32 -10.45 1.27
C ILE A 244 -2.08 -10.43 -0.07
N PRO A 245 -2.67 -11.55 -0.51
CA PRO A 245 -3.14 -11.72 -1.89
C PRO A 245 -4.29 -10.78 -2.31
N ASN A 246 -4.89 -10.04 -1.38
CA ASN A 246 -6.00 -9.10 -1.64
C ASN A 246 -5.80 -7.73 -0.95
N THR A 247 -4.55 -7.37 -0.68
CA THR A 247 -4.20 -6.10 -0.03
C THR A 247 -3.24 -5.36 -0.93
N TYR A 248 -3.48 -4.06 -1.12
CA TYR A 248 -2.57 -3.20 -1.88
C TYR A 248 -1.24 -3.07 -1.17
N GLU A 249 -0.19 -2.87 -1.94
CA GLU A 249 1.19 -2.86 -1.45
C GLU A 249 1.88 -1.57 -1.91
N TRP A 250 2.56 -0.96 -0.95
CA TRP A 250 3.51 0.13 -1.14
C TRP A 250 4.84 -0.32 -0.54
N THR A 251 5.85 -0.52 -1.38
CA THR A 251 7.18 -0.94 -0.92
C THR A 251 8.11 0.26 -0.84
N TYR A 252 9.08 0.23 0.07
CA TYR A 252 10.21 1.16 0.04
C TYR A 252 11.53 0.49 -0.34
N GLU A 253 11.55 -0.80 -0.71
CA GLU A 253 12.74 -1.43 -1.26
C GLU A 253 12.61 -1.71 -2.76
N SER A 254 13.70 -1.70 -3.53
CA SER A 254 14.99 -1.14 -3.12
C SER A 254 14.92 0.39 -3.10
N PHE A 255 15.58 1.08 -2.18
CA PHE A 255 15.68 2.54 -2.19
C PHE A 255 17.09 3.03 -2.55
N THR A 256 17.21 4.30 -2.94
CA THR A 256 18.48 4.97 -3.21
C THR A 256 18.55 6.36 -2.59
N GLY A 257 19.76 6.82 -2.25
CA GLY A 257 20.00 8.22 -1.87
C GLY A 257 20.30 9.14 -3.06
N SER A 258 20.36 8.58 -4.27
CA SER A 258 20.72 9.32 -5.48
C SER A 258 19.50 9.61 -6.35
N LEU A 259 19.34 10.87 -6.75
CA LEU A 259 18.29 11.32 -7.67
C LEU A 259 18.77 11.41 -9.13
N THR A 260 19.98 10.93 -9.44
CA THR A 260 20.57 10.96 -10.79
C THR A 260 19.82 10.07 -11.79
N HIS A 261 19.17 9.02 -11.29
CA HIS A 261 18.41 8.06 -12.10
C HIS A 261 16.95 8.12 -11.66
N HIS A 262 16.07 8.50 -12.58
CA HIS A 262 14.64 8.57 -12.31
C HIS A 262 13.99 7.19 -12.47
N PRO A 263 12.86 6.93 -11.80
CA PRO A 263 12.09 5.72 -12.05
C PRO A 263 11.65 5.62 -13.50
N TYR A 264 11.95 4.46 -14.10
CA TYR A 264 11.40 3.97 -15.35
C TYR A 264 10.64 2.66 -15.10
N GLY A 265 9.31 2.74 -14.98
CA GLY A 265 8.49 1.66 -14.42
C GLY A 265 8.91 1.36 -12.99
N TRP A 266 8.96 0.09 -12.61
CA TRP A 266 9.40 -0.34 -11.27
C TRP A 266 10.93 -0.40 -11.10
N CYS A 267 11.72 0.30 -11.93
CA CYS A 267 13.19 0.28 -11.88
C CYS A 267 13.76 1.68 -12.08
N LEU A 268 14.96 1.97 -11.59
CA LEU A 268 15.64 3.23 -11.90
C LEU A 268 16.33 3.15 -13.26
N SER A 269 16.14 4.17 -14.09
CA SER A 269 16.65 4.20 -15.46
C SER A 269 18.18 4.07 -15.50
N GLY A 270 18.71 3.13 -16.27
CA GLY A 270 20.16 2.96 -16.43
C GLY A 270 20.87 2.32 -15.23
N THR A 271 20.13 1.72 -14.30
CA THR A 271 20.67 0.92 -13.20
C THR A 271 20.02 -0.48 -13.15
N SER A 272 20.43 -1.31 -12.20
CA SER A 272 19.77 -2.58 -11.86
C SER A 272 18.86 -2.48 -10.63
N THR A 273 18.63 -1.27 -10.11
CA THR A 273 17.83 -1.04 -8.91
C THR A 273 16.36 -1.04 -9.29
N CYS A 274 15.58 -1.93 -8.68
CA CYS A 274 14.14 -2.04 -8.90
C CYS A 274 13.37 -2.15 -7.58
N ALA A 275 12.07 -1.88 -7.65
CA ALA A 275 11.13 -2.18 -6.57
C ALA A 275 11.14 -3.68 -6.28
N HIS A 276 11.22 -4.02 -5.00
CA HIS A 276 11.14 -5.35 -4.46
C HIS A 276 9.84 -5.45 -3.68
N PHE A 277 9.01 -6.40 -4.10
CA PHE A 277 7.67 -6.56 -3.57
C PHE A 277 7.65 -7.61 -2.46
N PHE A 278 6.66 -7.51 -1.56
CA PHE A 278 6.52 -8.41 -0.43
C PHE A 278 5.16 -9.08 -0.34
N GLY A 279 5.05 -10.03 0.59
CA GLY A 279 3.83 -10.78 0.87
C GLY A 279 3.16 -11.47 -0.33
N GLY A 280 3.99 -12.00 -1.23
CA GLY A 280 3.56 -12.74 -2.42
C GLY A 280 3.15 -11.86 -3.60
N GLN A 281 3.30 -10.54 -3.48
CA GLN A 281 3.11 -9.62 -4.58
C GLN A 281 4.33 -9.59 -5.51
N THR A 282 4.09 -9.13 -6.73
CA THR A 282 5.11 -8.98 -7.77
C THR A 282 4.82 -7.72 -8.58
N SER A 283 5.75 -7.31 -9.42
CA SER A 283 5.57 -6.17 -10.34
C SER A 283 4.40 -6.34 -11.30
N SER A 284 3.91 -7.56 -11.53
CA SER A 284 2.72 -7.83 -12.38
C SER A 284 1.42 -7.93 -11.59
N SER A 285 1.48 -7.89 -10.26
CA SER A 285 0.29 -7.94 -9.43
C SER A 285 -0.52 -6.67 -9.55
N ARG A 286 -1.86 -6.81 -9.61
CA ARG A 286 -2.79 -5.68 -9.51
C ARG A 286 -2.74 -4.94 -8.17
N TYR A 287 -2.07 -5.51 -7.17
CA TYR A 287 -1.96 -4.96 -5.82
C TYR A 287 -0.63 -4.24 -5.58
N ALA A 288 0.38 -4.43 -6.43
CA ALA A 288 1.62 -3.66 -6.39
C ALA A 288 1.34 -2.23 -6.87
N LEU A 289 1.25 -1.26 -5.95
CA LEU A 289 0.64 0.04 -6.19
C LEU A 289 1.62 1.21 -6.12
N MET A 290 2.55 1.18 -5.16
CA MET A 290 3.46 2.30 -4.93
C MET A 290 4.87 1.80 -4.61
N TRP A 291 5.86 2.64 -4.92
CA TRP A 291 7.25 2.44 -4.55
C TRP A 291 7.87 3.74 -4.07
N GLN A 292 8.29 3.77 -2.81
CA GLN A 292 9.14 4.82 -2.26
C GLN A 292 10.59 4.51 -2.65
N TRP A 293 11.09 5.14 -3.70
CA TRP A 293 12.36 4.75 -4.33
C TRP A 293 13.54 5.60 -3.85
N SER A 294 13.30 6.76 -3.23
CA SER A 294 14.35 7.61 -2.65
C SER A 294 13.89 8.35 -1.40
N GLY A 295 14.82 8.71 -0.51
CA GLY A 295 14.53 9.40 0.76
C GLY A 295 13.87 8.54 1.84
N GLY A 296 13.42 7.35 1.45
CA GLY A 296 12.87 6.28 2.25
C GLY A 296 13.87 5.38 2.97
N GLY A 297 13.37 4.55 3.90
CA GLY A 297 14.15 3.45 4.50
C GLY A 297 15.44 3.88 5.22
N GLY A 298 15.54 5.15 5.63
CA GLY A 298 16.75 5.71 6.25
C GLY A 298 17.79 6.27 5.27
N SER A 299 17.52 6.26 3.97
CA SER A 299 18.36 6.91 2.96
C SER A 299 18.14 8.41 2.91
N ARG A 300 19.22 9.19 2.82
CA ARG A 300 19.16 10.65 2.67
C ARG A 300 19.61 11.04 1.28
N ASN A 301 18.76 11.78 0.57
CA ASN A 301 19.08 12.40 -0.72
C ASN A 301 19.23 13.93 -0.64
N GLY A 302 18.95 14.53 0.52
CA GLY A 302 19.01 15.99 0.74
C GLY A 302 17.78 16.77 0.29
N TYR A 303 16.75 16.11 -0.25
CA TYR A 303 15.53 16.74 -0.78
C TYR A 303 14.26 16.25 -0.12
N GLY A 304 14.18 14.98 0.29
CA GLY A 304 13.02 14.35 0.91
C GLY A 304 12.67 12.99 0.28
N ASP A 305 11.47 12.49 0.51
CA ASP A 305 10.98 11.17 0.11
C ASP A 305 10.27 11.16 -1.25
N PHE A 306 10.64 10.25 -2.14
CA PHE A 306 10.09 10.22 -3.50
C PHE A 306 9.36 8.93 -3.74
N ASP A 307 8.06 9.06 -4.00
CA ASP A 307 7.17 7.97 -4.36
C ASP A 307 6.88 7.94 -5.85
N GLN A 308 6.65 6.73 -6.33
CA GLN A 308 6.06 6.45 -7.62
C GLN A 308 4.77 5.64 -7.41
N ILE A 309 3.69 6.05 -8.08
CA ILE A 309 2.33 5.54 -7.88
C ILE A 309 1.78 5.04 -9.21
N ASP A 310 1.45 3.76 -9.30
CA ASP A 310 0.87 3.17 -10.52
C ASP A 310 -0.63 3.57 -10.65
N ALA A 311 -0.91 4.47 -11.58
CA ALA A 311 -2.25 4.99 -11.83
C ALA A 311 -3.20 3.92 -12.36
N ALA A 312 -2.69 2.94 -13.13
CA ALA A 312 -3.51 1.91 -13.73
C ALA A 312 -4.02 0.88 -12.71
N ARG A 313 -3.37 0.80 -11.55
CA ARG A 313 -3.72 -0.12 -10.45
C ARG A 313 -4.47 0.55 -9.31
N THR A 314 -4.58 1.88 -9.34
CA THR A 314 -5.40 2.63 -8.38
C THR A 314 -6.87 2.20 -8.53
N PRO A 315 -7.54 1.70 -7.45
CA PRO A 315 -8.91 1.19 -7.50
C PRO A 315 -10.00 2.22 -7.77
#